data_AF-W0BGN8-F1
#
_entry.id   AF-W0BGN8-F1
#
_cell.length_a   1.000
_cell.length_b   1.000
_cell.length_c   1.000
_cell.angle_alpha   90.00
_cell.angle_beta   90.00
_cell.angle_gamma   90.00
#
_symmetry.space_group_name_H-M   'P 1'
#
loop_
_entity.id
_entity.type
_entity.pdbx_description
1 polymer ?
#
loop_
_entity_poly.entity_id
_entity_poly.type
_entity_poly.pdbx_seq_one_letter_code
_entity_poly.pdbx_strand_id
1 'polypeptide(L)'
;MPNIIAIGVANPPYRRAQHEVAELICEGFKLKATQKKALKAIYKSSGIEYRHSVIEDYTRSSGDFQFFPNHHKEKFPSTSERMKLYQTSALPLALMAINNCFNHVDSFDKKKLPI
;
A
#
# COMPACT_ATOMS: atom_id res chain seq x y z
N MET A 1 16.53 -7.38 -31.37
CA MET A 1 15.51 -7.94 -30.46
C MET A 1 15.39 -7.01 -29.26
N PRO A 2 14.18 -6.73 -28.75
CA PRO A 2 14.03 -5.97 -27.52
C PRO A 2 14.60 -6.77 -26.33
N ASN A 3 15.31 -6.10 -25.43
CA ASN A 3 15.85 -6.66 -24.20
C ASN A 3 15.47 -5.79 -22.99
N ILE A 4 15.33 -6.42 -21.82
CA ILE A 4 15.17 -5.69 -20.55
C ILE A 4 16.57 -5.44 -20.00
N ILE A 5 16.97 -4.17 -19.90
CA ILE A 5 18.29 -3.78 -19.42
C ILE A 5 18.30 -3.35 -17.94
N ALA A 6 17.15 -2.99 -17.38
CA ALA A 6 16.99 -2.66 -15.97
C ALA A 6 15.52 -2.78 -15.55
N ILE A 7 15.31 -2.99 -14.25
CA ILE A 7 14.00 -2.95 -13.58
C ILE A 7 14.15 -2.09 -12.33
N GLY A 8 13.21 -1.18 -12.11
CA GLY A 8 13.09 -0.40 -10.88
C GLY A 8 11.75 -0.64 -10.23
N VAL A 9 11.75 -0.71 -8.89
CA VAL A 9 10.54 -0.87 -8.09
C VAL A 9 10.51 0.20 -6.99
N ALA A 10 9.33 0.55 -6.53
CA ALA A 10 9.13 1.43 -5.39
C ALA A 10 7.92 0.98 -4.59
N ASN A 11 8.06 0.94 -3.27
CA ASN A 11 6.97 0.68 -2.36
C ASN A 11 6.48 2.00 -1.74
N PRO A 12 5.19 2.11 -1.41
CA PRO A 12 4.70 3.23 -0.63
C PRO A 12 5.22 3.20 0.81
N PRO A 13 5.24 4.35 1.51
CA PRO A 13 6.06 4.56 2.69
C PRO A 13 5.57 3.79 3.93
N TYR A 14 4.26 3.54 4.05
CA TYR A 14 3.70 2.94 5.25
C TYR A 14 3.79 1.42 5.15
N ARG A 15 4.60 0.81 6.04
CA ARG A 15 4.82 -0.63 6.10
C ARG A 15 4.29 -1.18 7.41
N ARG A 16 3.62 -2.34 7.36
CA ARG A 16 3.14 -3.05 8.56
C ARG A 16 3.28 -4.56 8.40
N ALA A 17 3.54 -5.27 9.50
CA ALA A 17 3.64 -6.72 9.46
C ALA A 17 2.26 -7.36 9.23
N GLN A 18 2.23 -8.47 8.50
CA GLN A 18 0.99 -9.14 8.09
C GLN A 18 0.11 -9.53 9.28
N HIS A 19 0.72 -9.97 10.39
CA HIS A 19 -0.02 -10.32 11.61
C HIS A 19 -0.69 -9.10 12.26
N GLU A 20 -0.01 -7.95 12.27
CA GLU A 20 -0.57 -6.70 12.81
C GLU A 20 -1.69 -6.15 11.93
N VAL A 21 -1.58 -6.31 10.60
CA VAL A 21 -2.69 -5.99 9.69
C VAL A 21 -3.90 -6.88 10.00
N ALA A 22 -3.69 -8.17 10.28
CA ALA A 22 -4.77 -9.07 10.65
C ALA A 22 -5.49 -8.61 11.94
N GLU A 23 -4.74 -8.13 12.94
CA GLU A 23 -5.31 -7.53 14.16
C GLU A 23 -6.14 -6.29 13.84
N LEU A 24 -5.55 -5.35 13.08
CA LEU A 24 -6.22 -4.11 12.67
C LEU A 24 -7.56 -4.37 11.98
N ILE A 25 -7.59 -5.32 11.04
CA ILE A 25 -8.82 -5.70 10.32
C ILE A 25 -9.82 -6.39 11.27
N CYS A 26 -9.35 -7.27 12.16
CA CYS A 26 -10.20 -7.91 13.16
C CYS A 26 -10.89 -6.89 14.08
N GLU A 27 -10.17 -5.84 14.48
CA GLU A 27 -10.66 -4.77 15.34
C GLU A 27 -11.60 -3.83 14.58
N GLY A 28 -11.19 -3.34 13.42
CA GLY A 28 -11.96 -2.41 12.61
C GLY A 28 -13.33 -2.95 12.20
N PHE A 29 -13.42 -4.25 11.87
CA PHE A 29 -14.69 -4.90 11.52
C PHE A 29 -15.40 -5.56 12.71
N LYS A 30 -14.89 -5.42 13.94
CA LYS A 30 -15.46 -6.00 15.17
C LYS A 30 -15.81 -7.48 15.02
N LEU A 31 -14.90 -8.26 14.41
CA LEU A 31 -15.15 -9.66 14.08
C LEU A 31 -15.39 -10.50 15.35
N LYS A 32 -16.28 -11.50 15.27
CA LYS A 32 -16.49 -12.46 16.36
C LYS A 32 -15.29 -13.41 16.48
N ALA A 33 -15.15 -14.09 17.61
CA ALA A 33 -13.99 -14.94 17.90
C ALA A 33 -13.68 -15.98 16.79
N THR A 34 -14.72 -16.62 16.25
CA THR A 34 -14.59 -17.59 15.14
C THR A 34 -14.08 -16.93 13.85
N GLN A 35 -14.60 -15.75 13.51
CA GLN A 35 -14.17 -14.98 12.34
C GLN A 35 -12.74 -14.46 12.50
N LYS A 36 -12.38 -13.96 13.69
CA LYS A 36 -11.00 -13.54 14.01
C LYS A 36 -10.02 -14.69 13.82
N LYS A 37 -10.33 -15.88 14.36
CA LYS A 37 -9.49 -17.08 14.21
C LYS A 37 -9.30 -17.45 12.73
N ALA A 38 -10.38 -17.45 11.96
CA ALA A 38 -10.32 -17.74 10.52
C ALA A 38 -9.47 -16.71 9.76
N LEU A 39 -9.69 -15.41 9.98
CA LEU A 39 -8.94 -14.35 9.32
C LEU A 39 -7.44 -14.43 9.63
N LYS A 40 -7.09 -14.58 10.92
CA LYS A 40 -5.68 -14.69 11.33
C LYS A 40 -5.01 -15.94 10.74
N ALA A 41 -5.72 -17.06 10.62
CA ALA A 41 -5.18 -18.25 9.97
C ALA A 41 -4.85 -17.99 8.50
N ILE A 42 -5.76 -17.35 7.75
CA ILE A 42 -5.55 -16.96 6.34
C ILE A 42 -4.35 -16.01 6.20
N TYR A 43 -4.27 -14.99 7.07
CA TYR A 43 -3.18 -14.03 7.02
C TYR A 43 -1.83 -14.70 7.35
N LYS A 44 -1.80 -15.59 8.34
CA LYS A 44 -0.60 -16.36 8.71
C LYS A 44 -0.14 -17.30 7.59
N SER A 45 -1.06 -17.94 6.86
CA SER A 45 -0.72 -18.88 5.79
C SER A 45 -0.45 -18.20 4.43
N SER A 46 -0.48 -16.86 4.36
CA SER A 46 -0.34 -16.13 3.09
C SER A 46 1.10 -16.06 2.54
N GLY A 47 2.11 -16.41 3.33
CA GLY A 47 3.52 -16.24 2.95
C GLY A 47 3.99 -14.78 2.92
N ILE A 48 3.15 -13.83 3.35
CA ILE A 48 3.47 -12.40 3.40
C ILE A 48 3.98 -12.05 4.80
N GLU A 49 5.18 -11.47 4.87
CA GLU A 49 5.71 -10.93 6.12
C GLU A 49 5.23 -9.49 6.37
N TYR A 50 5.25 -8.65 5.32
CA TYR A 50 4.92 -7.24 5.40
C TYR A 50 4.09 -6.77 4.21
N ARG A 51 3.26 -5.76 4.44
CA ARG A 51 2.52 -5.04 3.41
C ARG A 51 2.87 -3.57 3.44
N HIS A 52 2.82 -2.94 2.27
CA HIS A 52 3.01 -1.52 2.09
C HIS A 52 1.70 -0.84 1.65
N SER A 53 1.46 0.37 2.12
CA SER A 53 0.28 1.17 1.78
C SER A 53 0.63 2.65 1.60
N VAL A 54 -0.17 3.35 0.78
CA VAL A 54 -0.17 4.83 0.71
C VAL A 54 -1.06 5.44 1.78
N ILE A 55 -1.89 4.64 2.44
CA ILE A 55 -2.79 5.08 3.51
C ILE A 55 -2.08 4.88 4.85
N GLU A 56 -1.81 5.98 5.54
CA GLU A 56 -1.09 5.98 6.83
C GLU A 56 -1.88 5.29 7.95
N ASP A 57 -3.21 5.24 7.85
CA ASP A 57 -4.07 4.56 8.82
C ASP A 57 -3.68 3.10 9.03
N TYR A 58 -3.10 2.45 8.01
CA TYR A 58 -2.59 1.10 8.17
C TYR A 58 -1.42 0.99 9.13
N THR A 59 -0.72 2.07 9.46
CA THR A 59 0.32 2.11 10.51
C THR A 59 -0.17 2.72 11.82
N ARG A 60 -1.45 3.06 11.92
CA ARG A 60 -2.06 3.69 13.09
C ARG A 60 -3.05 2.74 13.77
N SER A 61 -3.57 3.19 14.91
CA SER A 61 -4.65 2.55 15.65
C SER A 61 -5.97 3.29 15.41
N SER A 62 -7.10 2.60 15.59
CA SER A 62 -8.42 3.21 15.54
C SER A 62 -8.49 4.35 16.57
N GLY A 63 -8.85 5.55 16.14
CA GLY A 63 -8.78 6.79 16.93
C GLY A 63 -7.92 7.85 16.26
N ASP A 64 -6.88 7.44 15.51
CA ASP A 64 -5.91 8.33 14.86
C ASP A 64 -5.96 8.27 13.32
N PHE A 65 -7.01 7.66 12.76
CA PHE A 65 -7.18 7.54 11.32
C PHE A 65 -7.51 8.89 10.68
N GLN A 66 -6.95 9.12 9.50
CA GLN A 66 -7.18 10.32 8.70
C GLN A 66 -8.00 10.03 7.43
N PHE A 67 -8.00 8.79 6.94
CA PHE A 67 -8.69 8.41 5.72
C PHE A 67 -9.91 7.53 5.98
N PHE A 68 -9.82 6.64 6.95
CA PHE A 68 -10.93 5.82 7.43
C PHE A 68 -11.61 6.45 8.64
N PRO A 69 -12.90 6.13 8.86
CA PRO A 69 -13.62 6.63 10.02
C PRO A 69 -13.02 6.11 11.33
N ASN A 70 -12.97 6.96 12.36
CA ASN A 70 -12.56 6.56 13.71
C ASN A 70 -13.73 6.03 14.54
N HIS A 71 -14.96 6.35 14.13
CA HIS A 71 -16.19 5.91 14.77
C HIS A 71 -17.18 5.29 13.78
N HIS A 72 -17.93 4.29 14.25
CA HIS A 72 -18.89 3.52 13.46
C HIS A 72 -20.04 4.32 12.83
N LYS A 73 -20.27 5.57 13.26
CA LYS A 73 -21.32 6.46 12.71
C LYS A 73 -20.80 7.34 11.58
N GLU A 74 -19.48 7.45 11.43
CA GLU A 74 -18.86 8.22 10.37
C GLU A 74 -18.95 7.46 9.04
N LYS A 75 -18.99 8.21 7.94
CA LYS A 75 -19.05 7.63 6.62
C LYS A 75 -17.66 7.16 6.21
N PHE A 76 -17.59 5.97 5.64
CA PHE A 76 -16.39 5.55 4.92
C PHE A 76 -16.12 6.47 3.72
N PRO A 77 -14.85 6.64 3.31
CA PRO A 77 -14.53 7.42 2.13
C PRO A 77 -15.33 6.90 0.93
N SER A 78 -15.85 7.82 0.13
CA SER A 78 -16.52 7.54 -1.13
C SER A 78 -15.54 7.03 -2.18
N THR A 79 -16.08 6.56 -3.30
CA THR A 79 -15.24 6.19 -4.46
C THR A 79 -14.47 7.39 -5.01
N SER A 80 -15.07 8.58 -5.00
CA SER A 80 -14.40 9.82 -5.44
C SER A 80 -13.19 10.16 -4.55
N GLU A 81 -13.33 10.06 -3.23
CA GLU A 81 -12.23 10.32 -2.28
C GLU A 81 -11.11 9.29 -2.42
N ARG A 82 -11.44 7.99 -2.56
CA ARG A 82 -10.47 6.94 -2.89
C ARG A 82 -9.72 7.24 -4.20
N MET A 83 -10.43 7.74 -5.20
CA MET A 83 -9.83 8.06 -6.49
C MET A 83 -8.92 9.29 -6.43
N LYS A 84 -9.27 10.28 -5.61
CA LYS A 84 -8.40 11.42 -5.35
C LYS A 84 -7.08 10.98 -4.73
N LEU A 85 -7.12 10.09 -3.74
CA LEU A 85 -5.91 9.53 -3.11
C LEU A 85 -5.04 8.77 -4.11
N TYR A 86 -5.65 7.96 -4.97
CA TYR A 86 -4.93 7.26 -6.05
C TYR A 86 -4.22 8.25 -6.98
N GLN A 87 -4.94 9.27 -7.47
CA GLN A 87 -4.38 10.26 -8.40
C GLN A 87 -3.17 10.99 -7.81
N THR A 88 -3.22 11.35 -6.53
CA THR A 88 -2.12 12.06 -5.87
C THR A 88 -0.95 11.15 -5.51
N SER A 89 -1.19 9.86 -5.30
CA SER A 89 -0.15 8.92 -4.82
C SER A 89 0.52 8.12 -5.95
N ALA A 90 -0.19 7.84 -7.04
CA ALA A 90 0.29 6.96 -8.10
C ALA A 90 1.48 7.54 -8.88
N LEU A 91 1.39 8.82 -9.27
CA LEU A 91 2.45 9.48 -10.04
C LEU A 91 3.78 9.55 -9.26
N PRO A 92 3.83 10.00 -7.99
CA PRO A 92 5.06 9.93 -7.20
C PRO A 92 5.66 8.53 -7.09
N LEU A 93 4.85 7.49 -6.88
CA LEU A 93 5.33 6.11 -6.81
C LEU A 93 5.92 5.63 -8.13
N ALA A 94 5.26 5.94 -9.25
CA ALA A 94 5.75 5.60 -10.57
C ALA A 94 7.09 6.31 -10.87
N LEU A 95 7.20 7.60 -10.54
CA LEU A 95 8.44 8.36 -10.70
C LEU A 95 9.58 7.79 -9.84
N MET A 96 9.30 7.37 -8.61
CA MET A 96 10.30 6.70 -7.76
C MET A 96 10.77 5.38 -8.39
N ALA A 97 9.86 4.54 -8.89
CA ALA A 97 10.23 3.29 -9.56
C ALA A 97 11.06 3.55 -10.83
N ILE A 98 10.70 4.55 -11.62
CA ILE A 98 11.43 4.98 -12.82
C ILE A 98 12.83 5.46 -12.45
N ASN A 99 12.97 6.30 -11.43
CA ASN A 99 14.27 6.78 -10.97
C ASN A 99 15.13 5.63 -10.43
N ASN A 100 14.54 4.69 -9.67
CA ASN A 100 15.24 3.49 -9.21
C ASN A 100 15.68 2.59 -10.38
N CYS A 101 14.90 2.54 -11.47
CA CYS A 101 15.27 1.83 -12.68
C CYS A 101 16.52 2.46 -13.32
N PHE A 102 16.52 3.78 -13.48
CA PHE A 102 17.65 4.50 -14.08
C PHE A 102 18.93 4.43 -13.24
N ASN A 103 18.83 4.32 -11.92
CA ASN A 103 20.00 4.14 -11.05
C ASN A 103 20.74 2.81 -11.28
N HIS A 104 20.09 1.82 -11.92
CA HIS A 104 20.73 0.57 -12.31
C HIS A 104 21.35 0.61 -13.72
N VAL A 105 21.44 1.79 -14.35
CA VAL A 105 22.02 1.97 -15.68
C VAL A 105 23.05 3.09 -15.66
N ASP A 106 24.32 2.75 -15.91
CA ASP A 106 25.45 3.68 -15.79
C ASP A 106 25.45 4.82 -16.82
N SER A 107 24.66 4.72 -17.90
CA SER A 107 24.70 5.67 -19.02
C SER A 107 23.38 5.77 -19.81
N PHE A 108 22.24 5.85 -19.12
CA PHE A 108 20.96 6.08 -19.80
C PHE A 108 20.70 7.57 -20.03
N ASP A 109 20.74 8.00 -21.30
CA ASP A 109 20.38 9.36 -21.68
C ASP A 109 18.85 9.53 -21.71
N LYS A 110 18.31 10.13 -20.65
CA LYS A 110 16.86 10.40 -20.49
C LYS A 110 16.28 11.24 -21.63
N LYS A 111 17.09 12.03 -22.35
CA LYS A 111 16.64 12.86 -23.48
C LYS A 111 16.29 12.05 -24.72
N LYS A 112 16.68 10.77 -24.78
CA LYS A 112 16.35 9.85 -25.88
C LYS A 112 15.02 9.13 -25.69
N LEU A 113 14.33 9.35 -24.57
CA LEU A 113 12.99 8.80 -24.37
C LEU A 113 12.03 9.44 -25.40
N PRO A 114 11.26 8.64 -26.15
CA PRO A 114 10.18 9.18 -26.96
C PRO A 114 9.12 9.74 -26.01
N ILE A 115 8.96 11.06 -25.98
CA ILE A 115 7.90 11.76 -25.25
C ILE A 115 6.77 12.05 -26.23
#